data_AF-A0A7X5E4Y7-F1
#
_entry.id   AF-A0A7X5E4Y7-F1
#
_cell.length_a   1.000
_cell.length_b   1.000
_cell.length_c   1.000
_cell.angle_alpha   90.00
_cell.angle_beta   90.00
_cell.angle_gamma   90.00
#
_symmetry.space_group_name_H-M   'P 1'
#
loop_
_entity.id
_entity.type
_entity.pdbx_description
1 polymer ?
#
loop_
_entity_poly.entity_id
_entity_poly.type
_entity_poly.pdbx_seq_one_letter_code
_entity_poly.pdbx_strand_id
1 'polypeptide(L)'
;MEAQRLGLEAHAHDLNPVAVMINKAMIEIPPKFAGQPPVHPGKLALDDGKGWRGAAGLAEDVRYYGDWMKQEAFKRIGHLYPKVKDERGKEYTVIAWIWARTVKCPNPMCNCEIPLSSSFTLSKKKGKEAWAEPIIEGNKVHFLVHHGKAPKEKESNKMSRSAVFKCPSCGEVTLDSYVKESGEKGGIGVRLMAIVAAGERERIYLSPTDEQETFAQTTIPDAYPQGEMPDNPRWFSPPAFGLRNYSELFSNRQLTALTTLGYLVDEARSKVIADGGTEEYGQAIATFLSFAVDREANRLSTLCV
;
A
#
# COMPACT_ATOMS: atom_id res chain seq x y z
N MET A 1 26.11 16.63 3.24
CA MET A 1 26.02 17.03 1.82
C MET A 1 27.13 18.00 1.43
N GLU A 2 27.31 19.12 2.16
CA GLU A 2 28.36 20.09 1.82
C GLU A 2 29.79 19.53 1.99
N ALA A 3 30.03 18.74 3.04
CA ALA A 3 31.31 18.04 3.23
C ALA A 3 31.69 17.14 2.04
N GLN A 4 30.75 16.34 1.50
CA GLN A 4 30.98 15.53 0.30
C GLN A 4 31.27 16.39 -0.93
N ARG A 5 30.57 17.52 -1.10
CA ARG A 5 30.81 18.46 -2.21
C ARG A 5 32.25 18.99 -2.17
N LEU A 6 32.81 19.13 -0.98
CA LEU A 6 34.19 19.56 -0.72
C LEU A 6 35.19 18.40 -0.72
N GLY A 7 34.77 17.16 -1.03
CA GLY A 7 35.64 15.98 -1.05
C GLY A 7 36.03 15.44 0.33
N LEU A 8 35.34 15.86 1.39
CA LEU A 8 35.58 15.40 2.76
C LEU A 8 34.77 14.14 3.06
N GLU A 9 35.34 13.26 3.87
CA GLU A 9 34.63 12.11 4.44
C GLU A 9 33.47 12.60 5.31
N ALA A 10 32.28 12.03 5.10
CA ALA A 10 31.07 12.42 5.81
C ALA A 10 30.47 11.19 6.50
N HIS A 11 30.20 11.33 7.79
CA HIS A 11 29.54 10.30 8.59
C HIS A 11 28.14 10.77 9.00
N ALA A 12 27.15 9.91 8.79
CA ALA A 12 25.80 10.07 9.26
C ALA A 12 25.71 9.68 10.74
N HIS A 13 25.24 10.61 11.56
CA HIS A 13 24.98 10.41 12.97
C HIS A 13 23.65 11.08 13.33
N ASP A 14 22.76 10.32 13.96
CA ASP A 14 21.44 10.76 14.43
C ASP A 14 21.04 9.83 15.61
N LEU A 15 20.16 10.30 16.49
CA LEU A 15 19.63 9.49 17.58
C LEU A 15 18.55 8.52 17.08
N ASN A 16 17.84 8.89 16.00
CA ASN A 16 16.84 8.05 15.39
C ASN A 16 17.49 7.09 14.38
N PRO A 17 17.43 5.75 14.60
CA PRO A 17 18.07 4.79 13.70
C PRO A 17 17.54 4.86 12.26
N VAL A 18 16.27 5.25 12.04
CA VAL A 18 15.72 5.44 10.70
C VAL A 18 16.37 6.63 10.00
N ALA A 19 16.53 7.75 10.72
CA ALA A 19 17.19 8.94 10.19
C ALA A 19 18.68 8.66 9.90
N VAL A 20 19.36 7.89 10.76
CA VAL A 20 20.74 7.43 10.50
C VAL A 20 20.79 6.66 9.19
N MET A 21 19.92 5.66 9.00
CA MET A 21 19.97 4.82 7.80
C MET A 21 19.69 5.60 6.52
N ILE A 22 18.71 6.51 6.52
CA ILE A 22 18.43 7.39 5.38
C ILE A 22 19.66 8.26 5.07
N ASN A 23 20.26 8.86 6.10
CA ASN A 23 21.45 9.68 5.93
C ASN A 23 22.62 8.86 5.39
N LYS A 24 22.87 7.65 5.92
CA LYS A 24 23.91 6.74 5.42
C LYS A 24 23.72 6.41 3.94
N ALA A 25 22.51 6.07 3.54
CA ALA A 25 22.20 5.77 2.14
C ALA A 25 22.34 6.99 1.21
N MET A 26 22.21 8.20 1.73
CA MET A 26 22.43 9.43 0.97
C MET A 26 23.91 9.82 0.90
N ILE A 27 24.65 9.70 2.00
CA ILE A 27 25.97 10.35 2.14
C ILE A 27 27.16 9.41 2.38
N GLU A 28 26.94 8.18 2.84
CA GLU A 28 28.03 7.22 3.10
C GLU A 28 28.09 6.12 2.05
N ILE A 29 26.94 5.54 1.68
CA ILE A 29 26.88 4.39 0.78
C ILE A 29 27.29 4.76 -0.66
N PRO A 30 26.73 5.81 -1.30
CA PRO A 30 27.03 6.08 -2.70
C PRO A 30 28.50 6.39 -3.00
N PRO A 31 29.23 7.20 -2.19
CA PRO A 31 30.65 7.45 -2.41
C PRO A 31 31.54 6.20 -2.34
N LYS A 32 31.23 5.22 -1.48
CA LYS A 32 32.01 3.98 -1.36
C LYS A 32 32.09 3.20 -2.66
N PHE A 33 31.04 3.29 -3.47
CA PHE A 33 30.91 2.58 -4.74
C PHE A 33 31.03 3.51 -5.95
N ALA A 34 31.51 4.75 -5.73
CA ALA A 34 31.66 5.71 -6.81
C ALA A 34 32.65 5.20 -7.86
N GLY A 35 32.26 5.30 -9.13
CA GLY A 35 33.10 4.88 -10.26
C GLY A 35 33.11 3.38 -10.53
N GLN A 36 32.47 2.56 -9.69
CA GLN A 36 32.40 1.12 -9.89
C GLN A 36 31.36 0.78 -10.97
N PRO A 37 31.67 -0.19 -11.86
CA PRO A 37 30.67 -0.73 -12.77
C PRO A 37 29.61 -1.54 -12.02
N PRO A 38 28.38 -1.65 -12.55
CA PRO A 38 27.37 -2.51 -11.97
C PRO A 38 27.82 -3.97 -12.01
N VAL A 39 27.16 -4.83 -11.23
CA VAL A 39 27.51 -6.25 -11.14
C VAL A 39 26.53 -7.14 -11.90
N HIS A 40 25.31 -6.67 -12.16
CA HIS A 40 24.25 -7.46 -12.78
C HIS A 40 24.65 -8.12 -14.12
N PRO A 41 24.05 -9.27 -14.48
CA PRO A 41 24.20 -9.87 -15.79
C PRO A 41 23.78 -8.90 -16.92
N GLY A 42 24.57 -8.84 -17.99
CA GLY A 42 24.30 -7.94 -19.11
C GLY A 42 24.86 -6.52 -18.99
N LYS A 43 25.55 -6.20 -17.88
CA LYS A 43 26.25 -4.90 -17.67
C LYS A 43 27.13 -4.43 -18.83
N LEU A 44 27.77 -5.36 -19.54
CA LEU A 44 28.69 -5.05 -20.65
C LEU A 44 27.98 -4.33 -21.80
N ALA A 45 26.68 -4.56 -22.00
CA ALA A 45 25.92 -3.88 -23.04
C ALA A 45 25.62 -2.41 -22.73
N LEU A 46 25.81 -1.99 -21.47
CA LEU A 46 25.55 -0.63 -20.98
C LEU A 46 26.83 0.21 -20.85
N ASP A 47 28.00 -0.41 -20.99
CA ASP A 47 29.27 0.29 -20.90
C ASP A 47 29.55 1.03 -22.22
N ASP A 48 29.49 2.35 -22.19
CA ASP A 48 29.80 3.21 -23.34
C ASP A 48 31.31 3.48 -23.48
N GLY A 49 32.14 2.78 -22.69
CA GLY A 49 33.60 2.92 -22.66
C GLY A 49 34.09 4.19 -21.98
N LYS A 50 33.19 5.04 -21.46
CA LYS A 50 33.55 6.27 -20.74
C LYS A 50 33.66 6.08 -19.23
N GLY A 51 33.41 4.85 -18.76
CA GLY A 51 33.42 4.50 -17.35
C GLY A 51 32.19 5.03 -16.60
N TRP A 52 31.92 4.41 -15.45
CA TRP A 52 30.81 4.81 -14.60
C TRP A 52 31.18 6.04 -13.79
N ARG A 53 30.30 7.05 -13.75
CA ARG A 53 30.55 8.31 -13.02
C ARG A 53 29.73 8.37 -11.75
N GLY A 54 30.37 8.70 -10.63
CA GLY A 54 29.72 8.75 -9.33
C GLY A 54 29.03 7.42 -9.01
N ALA A 55 27.81 7.48 -8.46
CA ALA A 55 27.04 6.30 -8.08
C ALA A 55 26.21 5.67 -9.23
N ALA A 56 26.55 5.96 -10.49
CA ALA A 56 25.75 5.49 -11.63
C ALA A 56 25.67 3.96 -11.74
N GLY A 57 26.76 3.23 -11.45
CA GLY A 57 26.76 1.76 -11.46
C GLY A 57 25.85 1.19 -10.37
N LEU A 58 25.98 1.71 -9.14
CA LEU A 58 25.09 1.35 -8.04
C LEU A 58 23.61 1.64 -8.36
N ALA A 59 23.32 2.81 -8.91
CA ALA A 59 21.96 3.18 -9.29
C ALA A 59 21.39 2.24 -10.37
N GLU A 60 22.23 1.75 -11.29
CA GLU A 60 21.82 0.80 -12.30
C GLU A 60 21.50 -0.57 -11.70
N ASP A 61 22.34 -1.10 -10.83
CA ASP A 61 22.05 -2.35 -10.13
C ASP A 61 20.78 -2.23 -9.27
N VAL A 62 20.56 -1.10 -8.57
CA VAL A 62 19.31 -0.88 -7.81
C VAL A 62 18.08 -0.99 -8.73
N ARG A 63 18.15 -0.47 -9.96
CA ARG A 63 17.05 -0.64 -10.94
C ARG A 63 16.91 -2.08 -11.40
N TYR A 64 18.02 -2.73 -11.76
CA TYR A 64 18.02 -4.10 -12.25
C TYR A 64 17.46 -5.08 -11.21
N TYR A 65 18.02 -5.07 -9.98
CA TYR A 65 17.56 -5.97 -8.91
C TYR A 65 16.18 -5.60 -8.40
N GLY A 66 15.79 -4.32 -8.47
CA GLY A 66 14.41 -3.88 -8.22
C GLY A 66 13.43 -4.46 -9.24
N ASP A 67 13.78 -4.49 -10.53
CA ASP A 67 12.95 -5.11 -11.57
C ASP A 67 12.90 -6.63 -11.40
N TRP A 68 14.03 -7.27 -11.11
CA TRP A 68 14.08 -8.69 -10.77
C TRP A 68 13.17 -9.03 -9.58
N MET A 69 13.26 -8.27 -8.49
CA MET A 69 12.41 -8.42 -7.31
C MET A 69 10.92 -8.26 -7.65
N LYS A 70 10.57 -7.29 -8.51
CA LYS A 70 9.20 -7.13 -9.01
C LYS A 70 8.72 -8.35 -9.79
N GLN A 71 9.55 -8.91 -10.66
CA GLN A 71 9.22 -10.11 -11.44
C GLN A 71 9.03 -11.33 -10.53
N GLU A 72 9.91 -11.53 -9.55
CA GLU A 72 9.78 -12.63 -8.57
C GLU A 72 8.55 -12.48 -7.69
N ALA A 73 8.23 -11.26 -7.24
CA ALA A 73 6.98 -10.99 -6.54
C ALA A 73 5.78 -11.35 -7.42
N PHE A 74 5.76 -10.94 -8.69
CA PHE A 74 4.67 -11.27 -9.60
C PHE A 74 4.50 -12.78 -9.80
N LYS A 75 5.59 -13.55 -9.88
CA LYS A 75 5.51 -15.02 -9.95
C LYS A 75 4.87 -15.63 -8.70
N ARG A 76 5.23 -15.13 -7.51
CA ARG A 76 4.78 -15.69 -6.22
C ARG A 76 3.35 -15.30 -5.87
N ILE A 77 3.00 -14.02 -6.04
CA ILE A 77 1.76 -13.43 -5.53
C ILE A 77 0.90 -12.77 -6.61
N GLY A 78 1.29 -12.83 -7.88
CA GLY A 78 0.51 -12.26 -8.99
C GLY A 78 -0.86 -12.91 -9.16
N HIS A 79 -1.02 -14.17 -8.74
CA HIS A 79 -2.31 -14.86 -8.71
C HIS A 79 -3.34 -14.18 -7.80
N LEU A 80 -2.90 -13.36 -6.83
CA LEU A 80 -3.78 -12.56 -5.98
C LEU A 80 -4.39 -11.35 -6.71
N TYR A 81 -4.05 -11.13 -7.99
CA TYR A 81 -4.46 -10.01 -8.85
C TYR A 81 -5.03 -10.55 -10.18
N PRO A 82 -6.29 -11.03 -10.18
CA PRO A 82 -6.87 -11.73 -11.31
C PRO A 82 -7.23 -10.76 -12.44
N LYS A 83 -7.62 -11.32 -13.58
CA LYS A 83 -8.31 -10.54 -14.62
C LYS A 83 -9.80 -10.43 -14.31
N VAL A 84 -10.38 -9.29 -14.64
CA VAL A 84 -11.80 -8.99 -14.53
C VAL A 84 -12.31 -8.42 -15.84
N LYS A 85 -13.60 -8.63 -16.12
CA LYS A 85 -14.25 -8.10 -17.32
C LYS A 85 -15.03 -6.83 -16.98
N ASP A 86 -15.00 -5.85 -17.87
CA ASP A 86 -15.96 -4.74 -17.83
C ASP A 86 -17.33 -5.16 -18.38
N GLU A 87 -18.29 -4.23 -18.35
CA GLU A 87 -19.64 -4.41 -18.88
C GLU A 87 -19.67 -4.75 -20.38
N ARG A 88 -18.59 -4.46 -21.11
CA ARG A 88 -18.42 -4.75 -22.54
C ARG A 88 -17.69 -6.07 -22.78
N GLY A 89 -17.37 -6.82 -21.72
CA GLY A 89 -16.66 -8.09 -21.78
C GLY A 89 -15.15 -7.99 -21.98
N LYS A 90 -14.56 -6.78 -21.96
CA LYS A 90 -13.12 -6.59 -22.12
C LYS A 90 -12.40 -6.90 -20.81
N GLU A 91 -11.33 -7.69 -20.90
CA GLU A 91 -10.52 -8.09 -19.75
C GLU A 91 -9.47 -7.06 -19.35
N TYR A 92 -9.31 -6.89 -18.04
CA TYR A 92 -8.29 -6.05 -17.43
C TYR A 92 -7.69 -6.74 -16.21
N THR A 93 -6.40 -6.52 -15.96
CA THR A 93 -5.73 -7.01 -14.75
C THR A 93 -6.09 -6.11 -13.57
N VAL A 94 -6.59 -6.70 -12.47
CA VAL A 94 -6.83 -5.98 -11.23
C VAL A 94 -5.50 -5.51 -10.64
N ILE A 95 -5.44 -4.26 -10.21
CA ILE A 95 -4.25 -3.66 -9.57
C ILE A 95 -4.52 -3.18 -8.15
N ALA A 96 -5.79 -2.93 -7.79
CA ALA A 96 -6.18 -2.64 -6.41
C ALA A 96 -7.66 -2.93 -6.17
N TRP A 97 -7.99 -3.12 -4.90
CA TRP A 97 -9.36 -3.11 -4.37
C TRP A 97 -9.47 -1.95 -3.40
N ILE A 98 -10.55 -1.19 -3.50
CA ILE A 98 -10.85 -0.12 -2.57
C ILE A 98 -11.95 -0.63 -1.65
N TRP A 99 -11.71 -0.59 -0.35
CA TRP A 99 -12.60 -1.13 0.68
C TRP A 99 -13.16 -0.01 1.55
N ALA A 100 -14.38 -0.22 2.04
CA ALA A 100 -14.94 0.59 3.11
C ALA A 100 -15.09 -0.29 4.36
N ARG A 101 -14.62 0.20 5.51
CA ARG A 101 -15.03 -0.35 6.80
C ARG A 101 -16.51 -0.06 7.02
N THR A 102 -17.21 -0.89 7.76
CA THR A 102 -18.64 -0.72 8.06
C THR A 102 -18.94 -0.88 9.54
N VAL A 103 -19.95 -0.18 10.04
CA VAL A 103 -20.53 -0.42 11.36
C VAL A 103 -22.03 -0.63 11.21
N LYS A 104 -22.69 -1.34 12.13
CA LYS A 104 -24.15 -1.39 12.15
C LYS A 104 -24.75 -0.04 12.56
N CYS A 105 -25.90 0.29 12.00
CA CYS A 105 -26.63 1.50 12.37
C CYS A 105 -27.06 1.42 13.85
N PRO A 106 -26.87 2.50 14.64
CA PRO A 106 -27.28 2.51 16.05
C PRO A 106 -28.79 2.47 16.22
N ASN A 107 -29.58 2.82 15.19
CA ASN A 107 -31.02 2.63 15.17
C ASN A 107 -31.34 1.12 15.00
N PRO A 108 -31.90 0.44 16.02
CA PRO A 108 -32.14 -1.01 15.99
C PRO A 108 -33.15 -1.43 14.91
N MET A 109 -34.06 -0.54 14.52
CA MET A 109 -35.04 -0.82 13.46
C MET A 109 -34.43 -0.76 12.06
N CYS A 110 -33.34 0.00 11.90
CA CYS A 110 -32.61 0.08 10.64
C CYS A 110 -31.57 -1.03 10.53
N ASN A 111 -30.65 -1.09 11.50
CA ASN A 111 -29.59 -2.10 11.60
C ASN A 111 -28.78 -2.35 10.30
N CYS A 112 -28.77 -1.41 9.36
CA CYS A 112 -28.02 -1.55 8.12
C CYS A 112 -26.53 -1.30 8.35
N GLU A 113 -25.71 -1.70 7.39
CA GLU A 113 -24.29 -1.37 7.37
C GLU A 113 -24.08 0.08 6.93
N ILE A 114 -23.40 0.85 7.76
CA ILE A 114 -22.98 2.22 7.47
C ILE A 114 -21.51 2.18 7.01
N PRO A 115 -21.20 2.55 5.76
CA PRO A 115 -19.82 2.63 5.30
C PRO A 115 -19.09 3.83 5.92
N LEU A 116 -17.96 3.55 6.55
CA LEU A 116 -17.09 4.49 7.26
C LEU A 116 -16.04 5.09 6.32
N SER A 117 -16.47 5.66 5.18
CA SER A 117 -15.58 6.32 4.24
C SER A 117 -15.66 7.84 4.35
N SER A 118 -14.50 8.52 4.31
CA SER A 118 -14.43 9.98 4.23
C SER A 118 -14.84 10.52 2.86
N SER A 119 -14.72 9.70 1.80
CA SER A 119 -15.18 10.04 0.45
C SER A 119 -15.51 8.80 -0.36
N PHE A 120 -16.56 8.91 -1.18
CA PHE A 120 -16.92 7.93 -2.19
C PHE A 120 -16.36 8.27 -3.57
N THR A 121 -15.62 9.37 -3.70
CA THR A 121 -14.94 9.73 -4.95
C THR A 121 -13.71 8.86 -5.17
N LEU A 122 -13.66 8.14 -6.30
CA LEU A 122 -12.56 7.25 -6.67
C LEU A 122 -11.50 7.97 -7.52
N SER A 123 -11.92 8.93 -8.35
CA SER A 123 -11.04 9.74 -9.18
C SER A 123 -11.61 11.14 -9.38
N LYS A 124 -10.77 12.16 -9.19
CA LYS A 124 -11.07 13.57 -9.47
C LYS A 124 -10.45 14.08 -10.78
N LYS A 125 -9.75 13.21 -11.51
CA LYS A 125 -9.02 13.59 -12.72
C LYS A 125 -10.02 13.93 -13.83
N LYS A 126 -9.96 15.14 -14.37
CA LYS A 126 -10.84 15.60 -15.46
C LYS A 126 -10.83 14.64 -16.64
N GLY A 127 -12.01 14.23 -17.10
CA GLY A 127 -12.23 13.26 -18.17
C GLY A 127 -12.05 11.80 -17.74
N LYS A 128 -11.73 11.54 -16.47
CA LYS A 128 -11.54 10.22 -15.86
C LYS A 128 -12.12 10.18 -14.44
N GLU A 129 -13.14 11.00 -14.19
CA GLU A 129 -13.81 11.03 -12.89
C GLU A 129 -14.61 9.73 -12.67
N ALA A 130 -14.60 9.26 -11.43
CA ALA A 130 -15.38 8.09 -11.02
C ALA A 130 -15.71 8.18 -9.53
N TRP A 131 -16.82 7.59 -9.12
CA TRP A 131 -17.27 7.52 -7.72
C TRP A 131 -18.07 6.23 -7.46
N ALA A 132 -18.16 5.81 -6.20
CA ALA A 132 -18.85 4.60 -5.79
C ALA A 132 -20.10 4.95 -4.95
N GLU A 133 -21.28 4.74 -5.49
CA GLU A 133 -22.54 4.97 -4.78
C GLU A 133 -22.82 3.84 -3.78
N PRO A 134 -23.04 4.14 -2.48
CA PRO A 134 -23.52 3.14 -1.54
C PRO A 134 -25.01 2.85 -1.78
N ILE A 135 -25.33 1.61 -2.10
CA ILE A 135 -26.69 1.09 -2.29
C ILE A 135 -27.03 0.19 -1.10
N ILE A 136 -28.14 0.47 -0.42
CA ILE A 136 -28.59 -0.34 0.73
C ILE A 136 -29.64 -1.34 0.27
N GLU A 137 -29.34 -2.62 0.45
CA GLU A 137 -30.25 -3.73 0.20
C GLU A 137 -30.48 -4.49 1.50
N GLY A 138 -31.68 -4.37 2.06
CA GLY A 138 -32.00 -4.87 3.40
C GLY A 138 -31.11 -4.20 4.45
N ASN A 139 -30.21 -4.98 5.07
CA ASN A 139 -29.29 -4.51 6.09
C ASN A 139 -27.81 -4.47 5.63
N LYS A 140 -27.55 -4.70 4.34
CA LYS A 140 -26.20 -4.69 3.76
C LYS A 140 -26.01 -3.47 2.86
N VAL A 141 -24.75 -3.05 2.75
CA VAL A 141 -24.34 -2.02 1.79
C VAL A 141 -23.55 -2.66 0.65
N HIS A 142 -23.96 -2.36 -0.57
CA HIS A 142 -23.25 -2.66 -1.80
C HIS A 142 -22.82 -1.35 -2.45
N PHE A 143 -21.90 -1.42 -3.42
CA PHE A 143 -21.43 -0.23 -4.11
C PHE A 143 -21.61 -0.35 -5.62
N LEU A 144 -22.09 0.72 -6.23
CA LEU A 144 -22.19 0.85 -7.68
C LEU A 144 -21.22 1.94 -8.16
N VAL A 145 -20.28 1.58 -9.04
CA VAL A 145 -19.35 2.55 -9.61
C VAL A 145 -20.01 3.30 -10.75
N HIS A 146 -19.90 4.62 -10.70
CA HIS A 146 -20.37 5.55 -11.72
C HIS A 146 -19.20 6.32 -12.31
N HIS A 147 -19.26 6.59 -13.61
CA HIS A 147 -18.31 7.46 -14.31
C HIS A 147 -18.82 8.90 -14.38
N GLY A 148 -17.93 9.86 -14.13
CA GLY A 148 -18.27 11.27 -13.97
C GLY A 148 -18.11 11.76 -12.54
N LYS A 149 -18.54 13.00 -12.29
CA LYS A 149 -18.47 13.62 -10.96
C LYS A 149 -19.59 13.11 -10.08
N ALA A 150 -19.26 12.81 -8.83
CA ALA A 150 -20.26 12.53 -7.80
C ALA A 150 -21.16 13.76 -7.60
N PRO A 151 -22.49 13.58 -7.46
CA PRO A 151 -23.35 14.61 -6.89
C PRO A 151 -22.85 14.98 -5.49
N LYS A 152 -22.90 16.27 -5.13
CA LYS A 152 -22.29 16.80 -3.91
C LYS A 152 -22.82 16.10 -2.65
N GLU A 153 -24.11 15.80 -2.64
CA GLU A 153 -24.82 15.09 -1.59
C GLU A 153 -24.47 13.60 -1.47
N LYS A 154 -23.82 13.02 -2.48
CA LYS A 154 -23.39 11.61 -2.52
C LYS A 154 -21.87 11.46 -2.40
N GLU A 155 -21.12 12.53 -2.19
CA GLU A 155 -19.65 12.48 -2.08
C GLU A 155 -19.15 11.80 -0.81
N SER A 156 -19.93 11.85 0.29
CA SER A 156 -19.54 11.31 1.59
C SER A 156 -20.72 11.21 2.56
N ASN A 157 -20.68 10.21 3.44
CA ASN A 157 -21.55 10.13 4.61
C ASN A 157 -20.89 10.67 5.88
N LYS A 158 -19.63 11.12 5.80
CA LYS A 158 -18.86 11.61 6.95
C LYS A 158 -19.30 13.03 7.33
N MET A 159 -19.66 13.22 8.60
CA MET A 159 -20.25 14.47 9.09
C MET A 159 -19.27 15.38 9.83
N SER A 160 -18.14 14.85 10.31
CA SER A 160 -17.12 15.63 11.02
C SER A 160 -15.72 15.02 10.82
N ARG A 161 -14.68 15.60 11.44
CA ARG A 161 -13.33 15.01 11.41
C ARG A 161 -13.24 13.67 12.15
N SER A 162 -14.05 13.51 13.21
CA SER A 162 -14.16 12.30 14.03
C SER A 162 -14.90 11.17 13.31
N ALA A 163 -15.06 10.00 13.96
CA ALA A 163 -15.77 8.85 13.41
C ALA A 163 -17.31 9.02 13.51
N VAL A 164 -17.83 10.07 12.86
CA VAL A 164 -19.26 10.44 12.86
C VAL A 164 -19.78 10.36 11.42
N PHE A 165 -20.72 9.45 11.19
CA PHE A 165 -21.25 9.13 9.87
C PHE A 165 -22.77 9.14 9.88
N LYS A 166 -23.37 9.64 8.81
CA LYS A 166 -24.81 9.58 8.57
C LYS A 166 -25.17 8.26 7.91
N CYS A 167 -26.16 7.56 8.44
CA CYS A 167 -26.71 6.35 7.86
C CYS A 167 -27.34 6.68 6.50
N PRO A 168 -26.92 6.01 5.40
CA PRO A 168 -27.48 6.24 4.08
C PRO A 168 -28.93 5.73 3.95
N SER A 169 -29.38 4.84 4.85
CA SER A 169 -30.73 4.27 4.83
C SER A 169 -31.75 5.11 5.60
N CYS A 170 -31.53 5.33 6.91
CA CYS A 170 -32.50 6.01 7.78
C CYS A 170 -32.10 7.43 8.19
N GLY A 171 -30.89 7.89 7.83
CA GLY A 171 -30.41 9.23 8.17
C GLY A 171 -29.88 9.42 9.59
N GLU A 172 -29.95 8.39 10.45
CA GLU A 172 -29.39 8.40 11.81
C GLU A 172 -27.89 8.71 11.80
N VAL A 173 -27.38 9.45 12.78
CA VAL A 173 -25.98 9.86 12.83
C VAL A 173 -25.25 9.11 13.94
N THR A 174 -24.16 8.42 13.61
CA THR A 174 -23.35 7.72 14.60
C THR A 174 -22.60 8.69 15.51
N LEU A 175 -22.36 8.30 16.76
CA LEU A 175 -21.41 8.99 17.63
C LEU A 175 -20.00 8.40 17.46
N ASP A 176 -18.97 9.20 17.67
CA ASP A 176 -17.57 8.74 17.64
C ASP A 176 -17.32 7.62 18.67
N SER A 177 -17.89 7.75 19.87
CA SER A 177 -17.84 6.73 20.92
C SER A 177 -18.51 5.42 20.49
N TYR A 178 -19.64 5.49 19.79
CA TYR A 178 -20.36 4.31 19.30
C TYR A 178 -19.52 3.52 18.28
N VAL A 179 -18.85 4.20 17.35
CA VAL A 179 -17.98 3.53 16.37
C VAL A 179 -16.77 2.89 17.05
N LYS A 180 -16.17 3.56 18.04
CA LYS A 180 -15.06 3.02 18.84
C LYS A 180 -15.48 1.79 19.65
N GLU A 181 -16.59 1.88 20.38
CA GLU A 181 -17.15 0.77 21.14
C GLU A 181 -17.50 -0.43 20.25
N SER A 182 -18.04 -0.16 19.05
CA SER A 182 -18.27 -1.20 18.05
C SER A 182 -16.97 -1.85 17.60
N GLY A 183 -15.91 -1.07 17.37
CA GLY A 183 -14.56 -1.55 17.08
C GLY A 183 -13.99 -2.45 18.16
N GLU A 184 -14.01 -2.01 19.42
CA GLU A 184 -13.54 -2.80 20.58
C GLU A 184 -14.26 -4.16 20.70
N LYS A 185 -15.53 -4.23 20.28
CA LYS A 185 -16.33 -5.47 20.28
C LYS A 185 -16.17 -6.31 19.01
N GLY A 186 -15.29 -5.94 18.08
CA GLY A 186 -15.12 -6.62 16.80
C GLY A 186 -16.28 -6.41 15.81
N GLY A 187 -17.10 -5.39 16.02
CA GLY A 187 -18.29 -5.06 15.20
C GLY A 187 -17.98 -4.25 13.94
N ILE A 188 -16.71 -4.05 13.59
CA ILE A 188 -16.30 -3.36 12.37
C ILE A 188 -16.17 -4.38 11.24
N GLY A 189 -17.07 -4.27 10.26
CA GLY A 189 -17.03 -5.06 9.04
C GLY A 189 -16.20 -4.38 7.94
N VAL A 190 -16.11 -5.05 6.80
CA VAL A 190 -15.54 -4.51 5.57
C VAL A 190 -16.44 -4.86 4.38
N ARG A 191 -16.54 -3.95 3.42
CA ARG A 191 -17.26 -4.13 2.16
C ARG A 191 -16.41 -3.63 1.01
N LEU A 192 -16.43 -4.36 -0.10
CA LEU A 192 -15.70 -3.94 -1.28
C LEU A 192 -16.41 -2.75 -1.92
N MET A 193 -15.72 -1.62 -2.08
CA MET A 193 -16.29 -0.40 -2.63
C MET A 193 -16.07 -0.28 -4.14
N ALA A 194 -14.87 -0.63 -4.62
CA ALA A 194 -14.55 -0.61 -6.04
C ALA A 194 -13.38 -1.51 -6.37
N ILE A 195 -13.36 -1.99 -7.61
CA ILE A 195 -12.21 -2.68 -8.19
C ILE A 195 -11.48 -1.69 -9.09
N VAL A 196 -10.16 -1.65 -8.95
CA VAL A 196 -9.29 -0.84 -9.79
C VAL A 196 -8.51 -1.77 -10.69
N ALA A 197 -8.72 -1.65 -12.00
CA ALA A 197 -8.02 -2.42 -13.01
C ALA A 197 -7.08 -1.54 -13.85
N ALA A 198 -6.02 -2.15 -14.38
CA ALA A 198 -5.08 -1.49 -15.27
C ALA A 198 -5.64 -1.40 -16.69
N GLY A 199 -5.91 -0.17 -17.15
CA GLY A 199 -6.05 0.15 -18.57
C GLY A 199 -4.70 0.56 -19.19
N GLU A 200 -4.69 0.81 -20.50
CA GLU A 200 -3.43 1.11 -21.24
C GLU A 200 -2.68 2.34 -20.69
N ARG A 201 -3.40 3.39 -20.29
CA ARG A 201 -2.84 4.64 -19.74
C ARG A 201 -3.72 5.23 -18.64
N GLU A 202 -4.50 4.38 -17.99
CA GLU A 202 -5.45 4.80 -16.96
C GLU A 202 -5.84 3.68 -16.01
N ARG A 203 -6.47 4.10 -14.91
CA ARG A 203 -7.16 3.20 -14.01
C ARG A 203 -8.60 3.09 -14.46
N ILE A 204 -9.11 1.87 -14.50
CA ILE A 204 -10.51 1.59 -14.75
C ILE A 204 -11.13 1.21 -13.41
N TYR A 205 -12.24 1.84 -13.07
CA TYR A 205 -12.98 1.58 -11.85
C TYR A 205 -14.21 0.76 -12.21
N LEU A 206 -14.39 -0.37 -11.54
CA LEU A 206 -15.48 -1.31 -11.80
C LEU A 206 -16.26 -1.55 -10.51
N SER A 207 -17.58 -1.75 -10.68
CA SER A 207 -18.46 -2.17 -9.59
C SER A 207 -18.03 -3.53 -9.07
N PRO A 208 -18.00 -3.72 -7.74
CA PRO A 208 -17.71 -5.02 -7.14
C PRO A 208 -18.84 -6.02 -7.40
N THR A 209 -18.46 -7.29 -7.47
CA THR A 209 -19.37 -8.44 -7.43
C THR A 209 -19.07 -9.30 -6.21
N ASP A 210 -20.05 -10.09 -5.74
CA ASP A 210 -19.86 -10.99 -4.60
C ASP A 210 -18.74 -12.02 -4.83
N GLU A 211 -18.58 -12.50 -6.07
CA GLU A 211 -17.48 -13.37 -6.46
C GLU A 211 -16.12 -12.69 -6.25
N GLN A 212 -16.01 -11.41 -6.62
CA GLN A 212 -14.78 -10.64 -6.45
C GLN A 212 -14.54 -10.28 -4.98
N GLU A 213 -15.58 -10.00 -4.19
CA GLU A 213 -15.44 -9.78 -2.76
C GLU A 213 -14.92 -11.05 -2.07
N THR A 214 -15.46 -12.22 -2.44
CA THR A 214 -15.02 -13.53 -1.95
C THR A 214 -13.59 -13.84 -2.37
N PHE A 215 -13.27 -13.69 -3.65
CA PHE A 215 -11.90 -13.86 -4.15
C PHE A 215 -10.94 -12.91 -3.44
N ALA A 216 -11.40 -11.69 -3.14
CA ALA A 216 -10.53 -10.69 -2.55
C ALA A 216 -10.21 -10.99 -1.07
N GLN A 217 -10.91 -11.93 -0.44
CA GLN A 217 -10.53 -12.50 0.86
C GLN A 217 -9.44 -13.54 0.67
N THR A 218 -8.22 -13.20 1.08
CA THR A 218 -7.07 -14.12 1.08
C THR A 218 -6.84 -14.63 2.50
N THR A 219 -6.30 -15.84 2.63
CA THR A 219 -5.82 -16.33 3.93
C THR A 219 -4.68 -15.46 4.44
N ILE A 220 -4.57 -15.35 5.75
CA ILE A 220 -3.41 -14.70 6.37
C ILE A 220 -2.14 -15.51 6.04
N PRO A 221 -0.99 -14.89 5.74
CA PRO A 221 0.24 -15.63 5.51
C PRO A 221 0.70 -16.35 6.79
N ASP A 222 1.43 -17.46 6.65
CA ASP A 222 1.90 -18.26 7.80
C ASP A 222 2.90 -17.48 8.68
N ALA A 223 3.72 -16.63 8.06
CA ALA A 223 4.68 -15.78 8.73
C ALA A 223 4.42 -14.31 8.39
N TYR A 224 4.24 -13.49 9.41
CA TYR A 224 4.13 -12.04 9.29
C TYR A 224 4.58 -11.38 10.59
N PRO A 225 5.04 -10.12 10.54
CA PRO A 225 5.48 -9.40 11.72
C PRO A 225 4.38 -9.35 12.78
N GLN A 226 4.73 -9.74 14.01
CA GLN A 226 3.90 -9.54 15.20
C GLN A 226 4.39 -8.30 15.95
N GLY A 227 3.48 -7.66 16.67
CA GLY A 227 3.81 -6.56 17.55
C GLY A 227 2.56 -5.82 17.97
N GLU A 228 2.37 -5.71 19.29
CA GLU A 228 1.34 -4.86 19.85
C GLU A 228 1.72 -3.39 19.68
N MET A 229 0.71 -2.59 19.38
CA MET A 229 0.84 -1.15 19.23
C MET A 229 0.71 -0.49 20.61
N PRO A 230 1.35 0.68 20.83
CA PRO A 230 1.24 1.36 22.12
C PRO A 230 -0.20 1.76 22.45
N ASP A 231 -0.61 1.56 23.70
CA ASP A 231 -1.97 1.86 24.16
C ASP A 231 -2.30 3.35 24.23
N ASN A 232 -1.30 4.25 24.13
CA ASN A 232 -1.54 5.69 24.27
C ASN A 232 -2.24 6.25 23.01
N PRO A 233 -3.55 6.56 23.10
CA PRO A 233 -4.34 6.92 21.92
C PRO A 233 -4.02 8.32 21.39
N ARG A 234 -3.27 9.14 22.16
CA ARG A 234 -2.77 10.44 21.70
C ARG A 234 -1.64 10.30 20.67
N TRP A 235 -1.00 9.13 20.62
CA TRP A 235 0.12 8.85 19.72
C TRP A 235 -0.26 7.85 18.63
N PHE A 236 -1.21 6.95 18.91
CA PHE A 236 -1.66 5.93 17.96
C PHE A 236 -3.14 5.61 18.17
N SER A 237 -4.01 6.01 17.22
CA SER A 237 -5.47 5.89 17.37
C SER A 237 -6.11 4.52 17.03
N PRO A 238 -5.52 3.63 16.19
CA PRO A 238 -6.12 2.33 15.87
C PRO A 238 -6.53 1.45 17.07
N PRO A 239 -5.77 1.41 18.19
CA PRO A 239 -6.18 0.69 19.40
C PRO A 239 -7.52 1.12 19.97
N ALA A 240 -7.99 2.35 19.72
CA ALA A 240 -9.31 2.80 20.18
C ALA A 240 -10.48 2.25 19.34
N PHE A 241 -10.18 1.54 18.25
CA PHE A 241 -11.13 0.89 17.37
C PHE A 241 -10.96 -0.65 17.38
N GLY A 242 -10.32 -1.20 18.41
CA GLY A 242 -10.06 -2.64 18.54
C GLY A 242 -8.90 -3.18 17.71
N LEU A 243 -8.11 -2.34 17.01
CA LEU A 243 -6.93 -2.76 16.26
C LEU A 243 -5.70 -2.58 17.16
N ARG A 244 -5.22 -3.67 17.77
CA ARG A 244 -4.15 -3.64 18.78
C ARG A 244 -2.80 -4.12 18.26
N ASN A 245 -2.77 -4.87 17.16
CA ASN A 245 -1.54 -5.35 16.54
C ASN A 245 -1.24 -4.62 15.23
N TYR A 246 0.04 -4.42 14.91
CA TYR A 246 0.46 -3.80 13.64
C TYR A 246 -0.06 -4.55 12.41
N SER A 247 -0.20 -5.87 12.51
CA SER A 247 -0.73 -6.72 11.44
C SER A 247 -2.18 -6.40 11.08
N GLU A 248 -2.99 -5.96 12.05
CA GLU A 248 -4.40 -5.62 11.87
C GLU A 248 -4.62 -4.31 11.09
N LEU A 249 -3.54 -3.54 10.88
CA LEU A 249 -3.57 -2.37 10.01
C LEU A 249 -3.60 -2.75 8.51
N PHE A 250 -3.29 -4.00 8.19
CA PHE A 250 -3.18 -4.49 6.82
C PHE A 250 -4.22 -5.58 6.55
N SER A 251 -4.70 -5.65 5.32
CA SER A 251 -5.45 -6.82 4.85
C SER A 251 -4.51 -8.01 4.68
N ASN A 252 -5.06 -9.24 4.72
CA ASN A 252 -4.27 -10.46 4.49
C ASN A 252 -3.49 -10.44 3.17
N ARG A 253 -4.05 -9.85 2.11
CA ARG A 253 -3.35 -9.65 0.84
C ARG A 253 -2.17 -8.69 0.98
N GLN A 254 -2.35 -7.56 1.68
CA GLN A 254 -1.26 -6.61 1.94
C GLN A 254 -0.17 -7.23 2.80
N LEU A 255 -0.53 -8.00 3.84
CA LEU A 255 0.44 -8.76 4.64
C LEU A 255 1.22 -9.74 3.76
N THR A 256 0.53 -10.53 2.94
CA THR A 256 1.17 -11.47 2.01
C THR A 256 2.15 -10.75 1.08
N ALA A 257 1.74 -9.59 0.53
CA ALA A 257 2.59 -8.80 -0.35
C ALA A 257 3.81 -8.21 0.37
N LEU A 258 3.63 -7.57 1.52
CA LEU A 258 4.71 -6.95 2.29
C LEU A 258 5.70 -7.99 2.82
N THR A 259 5.22 -9.11 3.33
CA THR A 259 6.07 -10.23 3.75
C THR A 259 6.87 -10.79 2.57
N THR A 260 6.22 -11.01 1.42
CA THR A 260 6.91 -11.52 0.22
C THR A 260 8.00 -10.56 -0.23
N LEU A 261 7.71 -9.26 -0.28
CA LEU A 261 8.68 -8.23 -0.63
C LEU A 261 9.82 -8.17 0.40
N GLY A 262 9.52 -8.29 1.69
CA GLY A 262 10.52 -8.35 2.75
C GLY A 262 11.52 -9.49 2.57
N TYR A 263 11.05 -10.71 2.27
CA TYR A 263 11.93 -11.84 1.96
C TYR A 263 12.75 -11.63 0.69
N LEU A 264 12.13 -11.07 -0.36
CA LEU A 264 12.81 -10.79 -1.62
C LEU A 264 13.94 -9.78 -1.50
N VAL A 265 13.95 -8.89 -0.49
CA VAL A 265 15.09 -7.99 -0.24
C VAL A 265 16.35 -8.80 0.11
N ASP A 266 16.23 -9.81 0.98
CA ASP A 266 17.37 -10.65 1.36
C ASP A 266 17.79 -11.59 0.22
N GLU A 267 16.82 -12.10 -0.54
CA GLU A 267 17.14 -12.86 -1.76
C GLU A 267 17.82 -12.00 -2.82
N ALA A 268 17.43 -10.73 -2.97
CA ALA A 268 18.10 -9.79 -3.87
C ALA A 268 19.55 -9.56 -3.44
N ARG A 269 19.83 -9.40 -2.14
CA ARG A 269 21.20 -9.35 -1.60
C ARG A 269 22.01 -10.58 -1.98
N SER A 270 21.45 -11.77 -1.75
CA SER A 270 22.10 -13.05 -2.08
C SER A 270 22.37 -13.14 -3.59
N LYS A 271 21.43 -12.66 -4.41
CA LYS A 271 21.58 -12.65 -5.86
C LYS A 271 22.68 -11.69 -6.34
N VAL A 272 22.78 -10.50 -5.76
CA VAL A 272 23.88 -9.55 -6.06
C VAL A 272 25.24 -10.20 -5.82
N ILE A 273 25.39 -10.91 -4.70
CA ILE A 273 26.64 -11.59 -4.34
C ILE A 273 26.95 -12.72 -5.36
N ALA A 274 25.94 -13.51 -5.72
CA ALA A 274 26.06 -14.56 -6.73
C ALA A 274 26.44 -14.00 -8.12
N ASP A 275 25.95 -12.81 -8.46
CA ASP A 275 26.26 -12.11 -9.72
C ASP A 275 27.64 -11.37 -9.67
N GLY A 276 28.41 -11.56 -8.59
CA GLY A 276 29.80 -11.11 -8.46
C GLY A 276 30.00 -9.82 -7.66
N GLY A 277 28.96 -9.33 -6.96
CA GLY A 277 29.08 -8.24 -6.00
C GLY A 277 29.73 -8.67 -4.69
N THR A 278 30.34 -7.72 -3.98
CA THR A 278 30.81 -7.96 -2.60
C THR A 278 29.64 -8.00 -1.63
N GLU A 279 29.88 -8.54 -0.44
CA GLU A 279 28.91 -8.53 0.66
C GLU A 279 28.42 -7.10 0.99
N GLU A 280 29.34 -6.13 1.08
CA GLU A 280 29.00 -4.73 1.36
C GLU A 280 28.16 -4.11 0.24
N TYR A 281 28.44 -4.47 -1.02
CA TYR A 281 27.68 -4.00 -2.18
C TYR A 281 26.26 -4.60 -2.21
N GLY A 282 26.12 -5.89 -1.90
CA GLY A 282 24.83 -6.55 -1.72
C GLY A 282 23.99 -5.89 -0.62
N GLN A 283 24.61 -5.56 0.52
CA GLN A 283 23.95 -4.83 1.61
C GLN A 283 23.51 -3.43 1.20
N ALA A 284 24.31 -2.72 0.39
CA ALA A 284 23.96 -1.40 -0.13
C ALA A 284 22.70 -1.45 -1.00
N ILE A 285 22.64 -2.38 -1.96
CA ILE A 285 21.47 -2.56 -2.83
C ILE A 285 20.24 -2.96 -2.00
N ALA A 286 20.39 -3.92 -1.09
CA ALA A 286 19.31 -4.35 -0.21
C ALA A 286 18.76 -3.20 0.65
N THR A 287 19.62 -2.29 1.10
CA THR A 287 19.21 -1.07 1.83
C THR A 287 18.34 -0.15 0.97
N PHE A 288 18.68 0.07 -0.30
CA PHE A 288 17.84 0.88 -1.19
C PHE A 288 16.52 0.20 -1.53
N LEU A 289 16.52 -1.13 -1.72
CA LEU A 289 15.29 -1.90 -1.95
C LEU A 289 14.39 -1.91 -0.71
N SER A 290 14.95 -2.05 0.49
CA SER A 290 14.19 -2.03 1.73
C SER A 290 13.50 -0.70 1.96
N PHE A 291 14.11 0.44 1.59
CA PHE A 291 13.44 1.74 1.64
C PHE A 291 12.22 1.84 0.72
N ALA A 292 12.26 1.18 -0.44
CA ALA A 292 11.09 1.12 -1.31
C ALA A 292 9.96 0.33 -0.61
N VAL A 293 10.27 -0.83 -0.02
CA VAL A 293 9.29 -1.64 0.73
C VAL A 293 8.74 -0.90 1.94
N ASP A 294 9.60 -0.25 2.73
CA ASP A 294 9.23 0.55 3.90
C ASP A 294 8.28 1.69 3.53
N ARG A 295 8.57 2.41 2.45
CA ARG A 295 7.68 3.46 1.94
C ARG A 295 6.30 2.92 1.57
N GLU A 296 6.24 1.75 0.94
CA GLU A 296 4.96 1.11 0.61
C GLU A 296 4.22 0.66 1.88
N ALA A 297 4.91 0.07 2.88
CA ALA A 297 4.31 -0.31 4.16
C ALA A 297 3.69 0.90 4.89
N ASN A 298 4.35 2.05 4.85
CA ASN A 298 3.87 3.28 5.46
C ASN A 298 2.61 3.85 4.76
N ARG A 299 2.47 3.66 3.45
CA ARG A 299 1.39 4.28 2.65
C ARG A 299 0.24 3.36 2.30
N LEU A 300 0.43 2.05 2.38
CA LEU A 300 -0.52 1.05 1.89
C LEU A 300 -1.15 0.24 3.02
N SER A 301 -1.32 0.84 4.21
CA SER A 301 -2.21 0.26 5.23
C SER A 301 -3.67 0.42 4.82
N THR A 302 -4.56 -0.37 5.41
CA THR A 302 -6.02 -0.25 5.22
C THR A 302 -6.61 1.06 5.77
N LEU A 303 -5.81 1.89 6.45
CA LEU A 303 -6.20 3.18 7.00
C LEU A 303 -5.79 4.36 6.10
N CYS A 304 -4.96 4.11 5.10
CA CYS A 304 -4.53 5.10 4.12
C CYS A 304 -5.38 4.95 2.84
N VAL A 305 -6.09 6.01 2.45
CA VAL A 305 -6.85 6.11 1.19
C VAL A 305 -6.43 7.37 0.45
#